data_AF-A0A7S1QJ58-F1
#
_entry.id   AF-A0A7S1QJ58-F1
#
_cell.length_a   1.000
_cell.length_b   1.000
_cell.length_c   1.000
_cell.angle_alpha   90.00
_cell.angle_beta   90.00
_cell.angle_gamma   90.00
#
_symmetry.space_group_name_H-M   'P 1'
#
loop_
_entity.id
_entity.type
_entity.pdbx_description
1 polymer ?
#
loop_
_entity_poly.entity_id
_entity_poly.type
_entity_poly.pdbx_seq_one_letter_code
_entity_poly.pdbx_strand_id
1 'polypeptide(L)'
;FHKAALLLLRAYATDDQASEPAVMVLLNGPKIGYAQNSSDSFNVYFGGPDGFSSNSGVFEMKGPTPYRFQGMVYAPPGVLEELLHMKALEVATDMDLDKVLAVPVESRWEVAGGRLETLEEASIARLGDLQRRKWYKRFLDVDLSGGA
;
A
#
# COMPACT_ATOMS: atom_id res chain seq x y z
N PHE A 1 -8.12 -2.12 -5.17
CA PHE A 1 -6.66 -1.96 -5.18
C PHE A 1 -6.06 -2.83 -6.28
N HIS A 2 -5.42 -2.27 -7.30
CA HIS A 2 -4.82 -3.04 -8.40
C HIS A 2 -3.32 -3.25 -8.14
N LYS A 3 -2.84 -4.51 -8.21
CA LYS A 3 -1.45 -4.90 -7.91
C LYS A 3 -0.92 -4.25 -6.64
N ALA A 4 -1.64 -4.40 -5.53
CA ALA A 4 -1.29 -3.76 -4.27
C ALA A 4 -0.45 -4.69 -3.38
N ALA A 5 0.60 -4.15 -2.78
CA ALA A 5 1.33 -4.78 -1.68
C ALA A 5 0.87 -4.11 -0.38
N LEU A 6 0.23 -4.87 0.51
CA LEU A 6 -0.32 -4.38 1.77
C LEU A 6 0.44 -4.99 2.94
N LEU A 7 0.77 -4.15 3.92
CA LEU A 7 1.26 -4.62 5.23
C LEU A 7 0.13 -4.54 6.24
N LEU A 8 -0.22 -5.67 6.84
CA LEU A 8 -1.17 -5.74 7.95
C LEU A 8 -0.50 -5.24 9.24
N LEU A 9 -0.97 -4.11 9.75
CA LEU A 9 -0.46 -3.49 10.98
C LEU A 9 -1.20 -4.00 12.22
N ARG A 10 -2.50 -4.23 12.07
CA ARG A 10 -3.38 -4.70 13.14
C ARG A 10 -4.50 -5.54 12.53
N ALA A 11 -4.64 -6.78 12.98
CA ALA A 11 -5.81 -7.61 12.71
C ALA A 11 -7.00 -7.15 13.57
N TYR A 12 -8.21 -7.58 13.24
CA TYR A 12 -9.40 -7.27 14.03
C TYR A 12 -9.23 -7.67 15.50
N ALA A 13 -9.71 -6.82 16.42
CA ALA A 13 -9.85 -7.20 17.82
C ALA A 13 -11.25 -7.83 18.02
N THR A 14 -11.28 -9.06 18.53
CA THR A 14 -12.52 -9.82 18.76
C THR A 14 -13.10 -9.64 20.17
N ASP A 15 -12.54 -8.79 21.01
CA ASP A 15 -13.03 -8.61 22.39
C ASP A 15 -14.25 -7.67 22.44
N ASP A 16 -15.43 -8.29 22.47
CA ASP A 16 -16.74 -7.99 23.08
C ASP A 16 -17.30 -6.57 23.27
N GLN A 17 -16.65 -5.47 22.85
CA GLN A 17 -17.24 -4.12 23.00
C GLN A 17 -17.09 -3.20 21.77
N ALA A 18 -16.19 -3.48 20.83
CA ALA A 18 -16.19 -2.83 19.53
C ALA A 18 -15.38 -3.67 18.53
N SER A 19 -16.00 -4.09 17.42
CA SER A 19 -15.26 -4.76 16.36
C SER A 19 -14.40 -3.73 15.63
N GLU A 20 -13.12 -3.65 16.01
CA GLU A 20 -12.18 -2.71 15.40
C GLU A 20 -11.79 -3.19 14.00
N PRO A 21 -11.70 -2.31 12.99
CA PRO A 21 -11.29 -2.70 11.65
C PRO A 21 -9.82 -3.15 11.61
N ALA A 22 -9.52 -4.07 10.71
CA ALA A 22 -8.14 -4.38 10.34
C ALA A 22 -7.52 -3.15 9.68
N VAL A 23 -6.27 -2.87 10.04
CA VAL A 23 -5.53 -1.71 9.57
C VAL A 23 -4.36 -2.18 8.75
N MET A 24 -4.29 -1.69 7.52
CA MET A 24 -3.21 -1.99 6.59
C MET A 24 -2.61 -0.71 6.04
N VAL A 25 -1.38 -0.82 5.53
CA VAL A 25 -0.70 0.26 4.81
C VAL A 25 -0.25 -0.24 3.44
N LEU A 26 -0.45 0.59 2.41
CA LEU A 26 -0.03 0.33 1.04
C LEU A 26 1.47 0.57 0.89
N LEU A 27 2.22 -0.52 0.71
CA LEU A 27 3.67 -0.48 0.56
C LEU A 27 4.09 0.06 -0.80
N ASN A 28 3.25 -0.12 -1.83
CA ASN A 28 3.54 0.32 -3.19
C ASN A 28 2.72 1.52 -3.64
N GLY A 29 2.31 2.37 -2.70
CA GLY A 29 1.73 3.67 -3.01
C GLY A 29 2.78 4.67 -3.48
N PRO A 30 2.40 5.64 -4.32
CA PRO A 30 3.34 6.60 -4.85
C PRO A 30 3.90 7.51 -3.77
N LYS A 31 5.06 8.10 -4.04
CA LYS A 31 5.60 9.18 -3.24
C LYS A 31 4.72 10.43 -3.42
N ILE A 32 4.30 11.02 -2.31
CA ILE A 32 3.38 12.18 -2.27
C ILE A 32 4.05 13.44 -1.71
N GLY A 33 5.27 13.32 -1.18
CA GLY A 33 5.99 14.48 -0.68
C GLY A 33 7.22 14.12 0.15
N TYR A 34 7.63 15.11 0.95
CA TYR A 34 8.73 14.97 1.90
C TYR A 34 8.31 15.54 3.25
N ALA A 35 8.69 14.87 4.33
CA ALA A 35 8.64 15.44 5.67
C ALA A 35 10.04 15.95 6.01
N GLN A 36 10.15 17.23 6.38
CA GLN A 36 11.39 17.81 6.87
C GLN A 36 11.43 17.74 8.39
N ASN A 37 12.48 17.12 8.93
CA ASN A 37 12.93 17.43 10.28
C ASN A 37 14.25 18.21 10.15
N SER A 38 14.64 18.92 11.21
CA SER A 38 15.71 19.94 11.29
C SER A 38 17.08 19.61 10.65
N SER A 39 17.31 18.36 10.24
CA SER A 39 18.54 17.93 9.54
C SER A 39 18.30 16.96 8.37
N ASP A 40 17.10 16.42 8.18
CA ASP A 40 16.83 15.30 7.26
C ASP A 40 15.49 15.46 6.52
N SER A 41 15.50 15.16 5.21
CA SER A 41 14.29 15.06 4.39
C SER A 41 13.91 13.59 4.18
N PHE A 42 12.71 13.21 4.63
CA PHE A 42 12.20 11.85 4.49
C PHE A 42 11.12 11.80 3.42
N ASN A 43 11.17 10.80 2.54
CA ASN A 43 10.10 10.56 1.58
C ASN A 43 8.82 10.14 2.32
N VAL A 44 7.69 10.73 1.95
CA VAL A 44 6.37 10.30 2.42
C VAL A 44 5.65 9.64 1.25
N TYR A 45 5.11 8.46 1.49
CA TYR A 45 4.39 7.64 0.52
C TYR A 45 2.91 7.59 0.86
N PHE A 46 2.07 7.38 -0.15
CA PHE A 46 0.64 7.16 0.04
C PHE A 46 0.39 5.76 0.64
N GLY A 47 -0.07 5.71 1.89
CA GLY A 47 -0.38 4.47 2.60
C GLY A 47 -1.83 3.99 2.42
N GLY A 48 -2.73 4.87 1.99
CA GLY A 48 -4.11 4.53 1.68
C GLY A 48 -5.06 5.72 1.75
N PRO A 49 -6.31 5.57 1.30
CA PRO A 49 -7.26 6.68 1.18
C PRO A 49 -7.81 7.14 2.52
N ASP A 50 -7.84 6.27 3.52
CA ASP A 50 -8.48 6.57 4.79
C ASP A 50 -7.54 7.36 5.68
N GLY A 51 -8.09 8.42 6.29
CA GLY A 51 -7.27 9.38 7.01
C GLY A 51 -6.20 9.99 6.09
N PHE A 52 -6.48 10.19 4.80
CA PHE A 52 -5.63 10.97 3.92
C PHE A 52 -6.07 12.44 3.95
N SER A 53 -5.54 13.23 4.88
CA SER A 53 -5.77 14.68 4.95
C SER A 53 -4.52 15.42 5.42
N SER A 54 -4.43 16.74 5.24
CA SER A 54 -3.26 17.51 5.68
C SER A 54 -2.96 17.40 7.19
N ASN A 55 -3.92 16.93 7.99
CA ASN A 55 -3.82 16.81 9.44
C ASN A 55 -3.78 15.35 9.92
N SER A 56 -3.73 14.39 9.01
CA SER A 56 -3.67 12.98 9.38
C SER A 56 -2.28 12.57 9.83
N GLY A 57 -2.22 11.70 10.85
CA GLY A 57 -0.95 11.12 11.30
C GLY A 57 -0.21 10.39 10.17
N VAL A 58 1.11 10.39 10.27
CA VAL A 58 2.00 9.61 9.41
C VAL A 58 2.38 8.34 10.15
N PHE A 59 2.19 7.19 9.52
CA PHE A 59 2.75 5.94 10.00
C PHE A 59 4.22 5.88 9.65
N GLU A 60 5.06 5.74 10.67
CA GLU A 60 6.50 5.61 10.51
C GLU A 60 6.93 4.17 10.84
N MET A 61 7.50 3.52 9.84
CA MET A 61 8.20 2.27 10.03
C MET A 61 9.66 2.57 10.36
N LYS A 62 10.06 2.25 11.60
CA LYS A 62 11.43 2.45 12.08
C LYS A 62 12.32 1.32 11.58
N GLY A 63 13.49 1.67 11.07
CA GLY A 63 14.48 0.73 10.57
C GLY A 63 15.75 1.46 10.13
N PRO A 64 16.74 0.76 9.57
CA PRO A 64 17.96 1.38 9.04
C PRO A 64 17.66 2.45 8.00
N THR A 65 16.61 2.23 7.19
CA THR A 65 15.99 3.24 6.34
C THR A 65 14.56 3.46 6.83
N PRO A 66 14.23 4.63 7.42
CA PRO A 66 12.87 4.90 7.86
C PRO A 66 11.94 5.13 6.67
N TYR A 67 10.77 4.49 6.70
CA TYR A 67 9.71 4.70 5.70
C TYR A 67 8.49 5.34 6.35
N ARG A 68 7.92 6.33 5.66
CA ARG A 68 6.76 7.09 6.14
C ARG A 68 5.60 6.97 5.18
N PHE A 69 4.44 6.65 5.71
CA PHE A 69 3.21 6.45 4.95
C PHE A 69 2.10 7.35 5.50
N GLN A 70 1.41 8.06 4.61
CA GLN A 70 0.25 8.88 4.97
C GLN A 70 -1.04 8.21 4.50
N GLY A 71 -2.00 8.16 5.41
CA GLY A 71 -3.25 7.43 5.21
C GLY A 71 -3.06 5.91 5.35
N MET A 72 -4.19 5.21 5.44
CA MET A 72 -4.28 3.77 5.69
C MET A 72 -5.34 3.14 4.80
N VAL A 73 -5.37 1.81 4.82
CA VAL A 73 -6.45 0.99 4.28
C VAL A 73 -7.13 0.30 5.44
N TYR A 74 -8.40 0.62 5.68
CA TYR A 74 -9.22 -0.11 6.65
C TYR A 74 -10.04 -1.18 5.95
N ALA A 75 -10.04 -2.38 6.52
CA ALA A 75 -11.02 -3.40 6.17
C ALA A 75 -12.00 -3.54 7.34
N PRO A 76 -13.33 -3.48 7.12
CA PRO A 76 -14.32 -3.84 8.12
C PRO A 76 -14.20 -5.31 8.53
N PRO A 77 -14.69 -5.70 9.71
CA PRO A 77 -14.70 -7.10 10.18
C PRO A 77 -15.26 -8.07 9.13
N GLY A 78 -14.54 -9.17 8.89
CA GLY A 78 -14.92 -10.20 7.90
C GLY A 78 -14.50 -9.91 6.45
N VAL A 79 -14.20 -8.64 6.10
CA VAL A 79 -13.86 -8.28 4.73
C VAL A 79 -12.48 -8.79 4.32
N LEU A 80 -11.49 -8.78 5.21
CA LEU A 80 -10.16 -9.29 4.88
C LEU A 80 -10.20 -10.80 4.60
N GLU A 81 -10.96 -11.54 5.41
CA GLU A 81 -11.19 -12.98 5.24
C GLU A 81 -11.92 -13.26 3.92
N GLU A 82 -12.94 -12.46 3.59
CA GLU A 82 -13.66 -12.60 2.33
C GLU A 82 -12.75 -12.31 1.12
N LEU A 83 -11.89 -11.29 1.20
CA LEU A 83 -10.90 -10.98 0.15
C LEU A 83 -9.88 -12.11 -0.05
N LEU A 84 -9.44 -12.74 1.04
CA LEU A 84 -8.58 -13.93 0.98
C LEU A 84 -9.32 -15.13 0.38
N HIS A 85 -10.58 -15.35 0.79
CA HIS A 85 -11.41 -16.44 0.28
C HIS A 85 -11.68 -16.31 -1.22
N MET A 86 -11.97 -15.10 -1.69
CA MET A 86 -12.17 -14.79 -3.11
C MET A 86 -10.86 -14.75 -3.92
N LYS A 87 -9.70 -14.98 -3.30
CA LYS A 87 -8.36 -14.82 -3.89
C LYS A 87 -8.11 -13.42 -4.47
N ALA A 88 -8.79 -12.41 -3.93
CA ALA A 88 -8.53 -11.01 -4.24
C ALA A 88 -7.26 -10.51 -3.52
N LEU A 89 -6.91 -11.16 -2.39
CA LEU A 89 -5.65 -11.02 -1.68
C LEU A 89 -5.04 -12.40 -1.45
N GLU A 90 -3.72 -12.44 -1.33
CA GLU A 90 -2.96 -13.61 -0.89
C GLU A 90 -2.03 -13.20 0.24
N VAL A 91 -1.83 -14.08 1.22
CA VAL A 91 -0.86 -13.87 2.29
C VAL A 91 0.52 -14.18 1.74
N ALA A 92 1.41 -13.18 1.76
CA ALA A 92 2.80 -13.38 1.38
C ALA A 92 3.53 -14.17 2.48
N THR A 93 3.88 -15.42 2.21
CA THR A 93 4.64 -16.28 3.12
C THR A 93 6.15 -16.13 2.88
N ASP A 94 6.96 -16.30 3.93
CA ASP A 94 8.43 -16.28 3.86
C ASP A 94 9.04 -14.99 3.27
N MET A 95 8.38 -13.84 3.52
CA MET A 95 8.82 -12.54 3.03
C MET A 95 9.66 -11.75 4.04
N ASP A 96 10.70 -11.12 3.51
CA ASP A 96 11.52 -10.15 4.22
C ASP A 96 11.06 -8.73 3.84
N LEU A 97 10.38 -8.07 4.78
CA LEU A 97 9.80 -6.75 4.58
C LEU A 97 10.85 -5.71 4.19
N ASP A 98 12.06 -5.79 4.73
CA ASP A 98 13.14 -4.84 4.42
C ASP A 98 13.55 -4.98 2.94
N LYS A 99 13.57 -6.20 2.40
CA LYS A 99 13.83 -6.43 0.96
C LYS A 99 12.72 -5.88 0.09
N VAL A 100 11.45 -6.04 0.49
CA VAL A 100 10.31 -5.47 -0.23
C VAL A 100 10.40 -3.95 -0.26
N LEU A 101 10.83 -3.31 0.83
CA LEU A 101 10.89 -1.85 0.89
C LEU A 101 12.13 -1.26 0.21
N ALA A 102 13.22 -2.03 0.12
CA ALA A 102 14.45 -1.61 -0.54
C ALA A 102 14.31 -1.47 -2.07
N VAL A 103 13.35 -2.15 -2.71
CA VAL A 103 13.12 -2.04 -4.16
C VAL A 103 12.24 -0.82 -4.52
N PRO A 104 12.28 -0.36 -5.78
CA PRO A 104 11.37 0.69 -6.26
C PRO A 104 9.90 0.33 -6.02
N VAL A 105 9.08 1.36 -5.78
CA VAL A 105 7.66 1.23 -5.37
C VAL A 105 6.89 0.33 -6.34
N GLU A 106 7.11 0.50 -7.63
CA GLU A 106 6.52 -0.25 -8.73
C GLU A 106 6.82 -1.75 -8.71
N SER A 107 7.98 -2.15 -8.19
CA SER A 107 8.42 -3.55 -8.12
C SER A 107 7.97 -4.28 -6.85
N ARG A 108 7.51 -3.54 -5.83
CA ARG A 108 7.19 -4.12 -4.51
C ARG A 108 6.09 -5.18 -4.54
N TRP A 109 5.12 -5.06 -5.46
CA TRP A 109 4.07 -6.07 -5.61
C TRP A 109 4.62 -7.40 -6.12
N GLU A 110 5.52 -7.36 -7.11
CA GLU A 110 6.15 -8.57 -7.66
C GLU A 110 7.09 -9.20 -6.63
N VAL A 111 7.89 -8.38 -5.94
CA VAL A 111 8.80 -8.85 -4.89
C VAL A 111 8.05 -9.44 -3.69
N ALA A 112 6.84 -8.94 -3.39
CA ALA A 112 5.96 -9.52 -2.37
C ALA A 112 5.26 -10.82 -2.84
N GLY A 113 5.60 -11.35 -4.03
CA GLY A 113 5.07 -12.60 -4.57
C GLY A 113 3.92 -12.44 -5.57
N GLY A 114 3.55 -11.21 -5.91
CA GLY A 114 2.53 -10.91 -6.91
C GLY A 114 2.92 -11.41 -8.31
N ARG A 115 2.00 -12.06 -9.00
CA ARG A 115 2.20 -12.60 -10.34
C ARG A 115 0.97 -12.42 -11.23
N LEU A 116 1.23 -12.31 -12.52
CA LEU A 116 0.23 -12.41 -13.58
C LEU A 116 0.48 -13.76 -14.25
N GLU A 117 -0.48 -14.67 -14.16
CA GLU A 117 -0.33 -16.05 -14.60
C GLU A 117 -0.64 -16.20 -16.09
N THR A 118 -1.43 -15.28 -16.66
CA THR A 118 -1.87 -15.35 -18.05
C THR A 118 -1.59 -14.06 -18.85
N LEU A 119 -1.52 -14.21 -20.17
CA LEU A 119 -1.40 -13.06 -21.09
C LEU A 119 -2.64 -12.16 -21.02
N GLU A 120 -3.81 -12.75 -20.78
CA GLU A 120 -5.06 -12.01 -20.60
C GLU A 120 -4.98 -11.12 -19.36
N GLU A 121 -4.54 -11.68 -18.23
CA GLU A 121 -4.29 -10.92 -17.00
C GLU A 121 -3.29 -9.78 -17.22
N ALA A 122 -2.22 -10.01 -17.98
CA ALA A 122 -1.26 -8.96 -18.30
C ALA A 122 -1.89 -7.82 -19.11
N SER A 123 -2.77 -8.14 -20.07
CA SER A 123 -3.48 -7.15 -20.86
C SER A 123 -4.45 -6.30 -20.02
N ILE A 124 -5.17 -6.95 -19.09
CA ILE A 124 -6.10 -6.30 -18.15
C ILE A 124 -5.32 -5.49 -17.12
N ALA A 125 -4.20 -6.01 -16.62
CA ALA A 125 -3.35 -5.31 -15.66
C ALA A 125 -2.82 -3.99 -16.22
N ARG A 126 -2.52 -3.93 -17.52
CA ARG A 126 -2.15 -2.67 -18.17
C ARG A 126 -3.28 -1.62 -18.07
N LEU A 127 -4.54 -2.02 -18.20
CA LEU A 127 -5.68 -1.11 -18.01
C LEU A 127 -5.83 -0.68 -16.54
N GLY A 128 -5.64 -1.62 -15.60
CA GLY A 128 -5.63 -1.34 -14.16
C GLY A 128 -4.53 -0.34 -13.77
N ASP A 129 -3.32 -0.49 -14.33
CA ASP A 129 -2.24 0.45 -14.14
C ASP A 129 -2.60 1.84 -14.67
N LEU A 130 -3.20 1.94 -15.85
CA LEU A 130 -3.64 3.23 -16.41
C LEU A 130 -4.69 3.90 -15.54
N GLN A 131 -5.68 3.14 -15.03
CA GLN A 131 -6.68 3.68 -14.10
C GLN A 131 -6.03 4.17 -12.80
N ARG A 132 -5.11 3.39 -12.23
CA ARG A 132 -4.37 3.76 -11.02
C ARG A 132 -3.57 5.06 -11.21
N ARG A 133 -2.85 5.20 -12.32
CA ARG A 133 -2.12 6.45 -12.66
C ARG A 133 -3.07 7.65 -12.76
N LYS A 134 -4.20 7.49 -13.46
CA LYS A 134 -5.21 8.55 -13.58
C LYS A 134 -5.81 8.94 -12.22
N TRP A 135 -6.06 7.95 -11.35
CA TRP A 135 -6.59 8.19 -10.02
C TRP A 135 -5.59 8.98 -9.17
N TYR A 136 -4.33 8.55 -9.10
CA TYR A 136 -3.30 9.27 -8.34
C TYR A 136 -3.05 10.67 -8.87
N LYS A 137 -3.01 10.86 -10.18
CA LYS A 137 -2.91 12.20 -10.77
C LYS A 137 -4.08 13.09 -10.39
N ARG A 138 -5.31 12.56 -10.44
CA ARG A 138 -6.52 13.34 -10.15
C ARG A 138 -6.66 13.71 -8.68
N PHE A 139 -6.33 12.80 -7.77
CA PHE A 139 -6.67 12.95 -6.35
C PHE A 139 -5.48 13.27 -5.46
N LEU A 140 -4.26 12.96 -5.91
CA LEU A 140 -3.01 13.21 -5.15
C LEU A 140 -2.07 14.21 -5.85
N ASP A 141 -2.41 14.66 -7.07
CA ASP A 141 -1.54 15.48 -7.93
C ASP A 141 -0.17 14.84 -8.22
N VAL A 142 -0.11 13.50 -8.27
CA VAL A 142 1.12 12.75 -8.56
C VAL A 142 1.11 12.20 -9.99
N ASP A 143 2.13 12.55 -10.78
CA ASP A 143 2.33 12.00 -12.11
C ASP A 143 3.29 10.79 -12.09
N LEU A 144 2.78 9.62 -12.50
CA LEU A 144 3.54 8.36 -12.53
C LEU A 144 4.07 8.01 -13.93
N SER A 145 4.05 8.96 -14.88
CA SER A 145 4.52 8.72 -16.26
C SER A 145 6.05 8.62 -16.39
N GLY A 146 6.82 8.86 -15.34
CA GLY A 146 8.29 8.90 -15.36
C GLY A 146 9.04 7.61 -14.95
N GLY A 147 8.35 6.52 -14.61
CA GLY A 147 8.97 5.23 -14.28
C GLY A 147 8.71 4.20 -15.38
N ALA A 148 9.71 3.97 -16.23
CA ALA A 148 9.75 2.92 -17.22
C ALA A 148 10.98 2.03 -16.97
#